data_AF-I1QSX3-F1
#
_entry.id   AF-I1QSX3-F1
#
_cell.length_a   1.000
_cell.length_b   1.000
_cell.length_c   1.000
_cell.angle_alpha   90.00
_cell.angle_beta   90.00
_cell.angle_gamma   90.00
#
_symmetry.space_group_name_H-M   'P 1'
#
loop_
_entity.id
_entity.type
_entity.pdbx_description
1 polymer ?
#
loop_
_entity_poly.entity_id
_entity_poly.type
_entity_poly.pdbx_seq_one_letter_code
_entity_poly.pdbx_strand_id
1 'polypeptide(L)'
;MGEIRALHNMDDDEVCAYANRIAAPYDLVMQTKQLGCLPIVQFATGNVATPADATLMMQLGCDGVFVSSGIFKSGDPACRAHAIVQAVTHCRSSRPSTPPPRRPRWHTFAVELCPVCRDRERKEEMNGEKERKKNREREIDKWAHGQICL
;
A
#
# COMPACT_ATOMS: atom_id res chain seq x y z
N MET A 1 -0.58 19.77 -3.68
CA MET A 1 0.90 19.91 -3.72
C MET A 1 1.41 21.19 -4.36
N GLY A 2 0.61 21.94 -5.14
CA GLY A 2 1.07 23.21 -5.73
C GLY A 2 1.43 24.28 -4.69
N GLU A 3 0.67 24.35 -3.58
CA GLU A 3 0.88 25.35 -2.53
C GLU A 3 2.20 25.20 -1.78
N ILE A 4 2.61 23.97 -1.45
CA ILE A 4 3.90 23.73 -0.78
C ILE A 4 5.06 24.11 -1.70
N ARG A 5 4.96 23.82 -3.01
CA ARG A 5 5.95 24.25 -4.00
C ARG A 5 5.98 25.77 -4.17
N ALA A 6 4.81 26.42 -4.13
CA ALA A 6 4.72 27.87 -4.17
C ALA A 6 5.34 28.50 -2.93
N LEU A 7 5.05 27.96 -1.73
CA LEU A 7 5.61 28.39 -0.47
C LEU A 7 7.14 28.22 -0.41
N HIS A 8 7.66 27.12 -0.96
CA HIS A 8 9.10 26.86 -1.05
C HIS A 8 9.83 27.90 -1.91
N ASN A 9 9.18 28.40 -2.97
CA ASN A 9 9.77 29.37 -3.91
C ASN A 9 9.45 30.84 -3.57
N MET A 10 8.62 31.09 -2.57
CA MET A 10 8.27 32.44 -2.10
C MET A 10 9.43 33.05 -1.31
N ASP A 11 9.53 34.38 -1.24
CA ASP A 11 10.52 35.06 -0.39
C ASP A 11 10.15 34.96 1.10
N ASP A 12 11.14 35.05 2.00
CA ASP A 12 10.92 34.89 3.46
C ASP A 12 10.01 35.99 4.05
N ASP A 13 10.06 37.20 3.48
CA ASP A 13 9.26 38.34 3.92
C ASP A 13 7.75 38.15 3.64
N GLU A 14 7.41 37.44 2.57
CA GLU A 14 6.01 37.18 2.17
C GLU A 14 5.37 36.02 2.94
N VAL A 15 6.17 35.18 3.63
CA VAL A 15 5.69 34.00 4.36
C VAL A 15 4.72 34.39 5.48
N CYS A 16 4.92 35.53 6.13
CA CYS A 16 4.03 36.02 7.18
C CYS A 16 2.64 36.37 6.63
N ALA A 17 2.57 37.03 5.46
CA ALA A 17 1.32 37.34 4.79
C ALA A 17 0.61 36.05 4.32
N TYR A 18 1.39 35.10 3.79
CA TYR A 18 0.87 33.80 3.37
C TYR A 18 0.29 33.01 4.55
N ALA A 19 0.99 32.96 5.69
CA ALA A 19 0.54 32.29 6.91
C ALA A 19 -0.80 32.85 7.43
N ASN A 20 -0.94 34.18 7.42
CA ASN A 20 -2.20 34.83 7.77
C ASN A 20 -3.34 34.49 6.81
N ARG A 21 -3.06 34.41 5.50
CA ARG A 21 -4.05 34.07 4.48
C ARG A 21 -4.62 32.65 4.64
N ILE A 22 -3.77 31.69 5.00
CA ILE A 22 -4.18 30.29 5.24
C ILE A 22 -4.64 30.04 6.69
N ALA A 23 -4.58 31.06 7.55
CA ALA A 23 -4.84 30.97 8.98
C ALA A 23 -4.05 29.85 9.68
N ALA A 24 -2.76 29.74 9.36
CA ALA A 24 -1.85 28.75 9.96
C ALA A 24 -0.76 29.43 10.80
N PRO A 25 -0.24 28.78 11.85
CA PRO A 25 0.83 29.33 12.67
C PRO A 25 2.13 29.49 11.85
N TYR A 26 2.76 30.65 11.96
CA TYR A 26 3.95 31.01 11.20
C TYR A 26 5.09 30.00 11.34
N ASP A 27 5.34 29.50 12.56
CA ASP A 27 6.43 28.54 12.82
C ASP A 27 6.30 27.26 11.99
N LEU A 28 5.08 26.73 11.83
CA LEU A 28 4.84 25.52 11.02
C LEU A 28 4.99 25.80 9.53
N VAL A 29 4.58 26.99 9.08
CA VAL A 29 4.73 27.41 7.68
C VAL A 29 6.21 27.56 7.34
N MET A 30 6.99 28.18 8.22
CA MET A 30 8.43 28.33 8.06
C MET A 30 9.14 26.96 8.06
N GLN A 31 8.76 26.06 8.96
CA GLN A 31 9.28 24.69 8.97
C GLN A 31 8.94 23.94 7.66
N THR A 32 7.70 24.06 7.18
CA THR A 32 7.26 23.44 5.92
C THR A 32 8.03 24.01 4.73
N LYS A 33 8.35 25.31 4.74
CA LYS A 33 9.18 25.96 3.72
C LYS A 33 10.61 25.41 3.72
N GLN A 34 11.26 25.33 4.88
CA GLN A 34 12.62 24.80 5.02
C GLN A 34 12.73 23.34 4.58
N LEU A 35 11.72 22.53 4.89
CA LEU A 35 11.68 21.12 4.52
C LEU A 35 11.26 20.89 3.06
N GLY A 36 10.52 21.82 2.44
CA GLY A 36 9.90 21.63 1.13
C GLY A 36 8.78 20.57 1.11
N CYS A 37 8.38 20.09 2.29
CA CYS A 37 7.32 19.12 2.51
C CYS A 37 6.67 19.36 3.88
N LEU A 38 5.51 18.75 4.11
CA LEU A 38 4.86 18.80 5.42
C LEU A 38 5.69 18.02 6.45
N PRO A 39 5.77 18.50 7.71
CA PRO A 39 6.52 17.83 8.77
C PRO A 39 5.86 16.53 9.26
N ILE A 40 4.71 16.15 8.69
CA ILE A 40 3.96 14.94 9.00
C ILE A 40 3.78 14.09 7.74
N VAL A 41 3.60 12.79 7.95
CA VAL A 41 3.30 11.85 6.87
C VAL A 41 1.97 12.19 6.19
N GLN A 42 1.98 12.23 4.86
CA GLN A 42 0.78 12.50 4.06
C GLN A 42 0.24 11.22 3.44
N PHE A 43 -0.90 10.76 3.95
CA PHE A 43 -1.63 9.65 3.37
C PHE A 43 -2.73 10.15 2.42
N ALA A 44 -2.80 9.57 1.22
CA ALA A 44 -3.95 9.75 0.35
C ALA A 44 -5.11 8.88 0.82
N THR A 45 -6.30 9.46 0.90
CA THR A 45 -7.56 8.78 1.16
C THR A 45 -8.59 9.27 0.17
N GLY A 46 -9.46 8.38 -0.31
CA GLY A 46 -10.47 8.70 -1.30
C GLY A 46 -10.60 7.62 -2.37
N ASN A 47 -11.52 6.69 -2.14
CA ASN A 47 -11.96 5.66 -3.10
C ASN A 47 -10.83 4.93 -3.87
N VAL A 48 -9.65 4.75 -3.26
CA VAL A 48 -8.56 3.96 -3.81
C VAL A 48 -9.00 2.49 -3.82
N ALA A 49 -9.50 2.01 -4.95
CA ALA A 49 -10.01 0.65 -5.10
C ALA A 49 -9.18 -0.17 -6.08
N THR A 50 -8.39 0.49 -6.92
CA THR A 50 -7.54 -0.15 -7.92
C THR A 50 -6.05 0.05 -7.62
N PRO A 51 -5.18 -0.90 -8.02
CA PRO A 51 -3.73 -0.73 -7.89
C PRO A 51 -3.20 0.46 -8.71
N ALA A 52 -3.87 0.83 -9.81
CA ALA A 52 -3.50 1.98 -10.62
C ALA A 52 -3.70 3.29 -9.86
N ASP A 53 -4.83 3.44 -9.15
CA ASP A 53 -5.10 4.62 -8.32
C ASP A 53 -4.08 4.74 -7.19
N ALA A 54 -3.76 3.62 -6.55
CA ALA A 54 -2.77 3.58 -5.47
C ALA A 54 -1.38 4.00 -5.96
N THR A 55 -0.98 3.54 -7.15
CA THR A 55 0.29 3.90 -7.80
C THR A 55 0.31 5.38 -8.18
N LEU A 56 -0.80 5.91 -8.72
CA LEU A 56 -0.90 7.31 -9.10
C LEU A 56 -0.73 8.24 -7.89
N MET A 57 -1.36 7.92 -6.76
CA MET A 57 -1.23 8.71 -5.52
C MET A 57 0.21 8.72 -4.99
N MET A 58 0.92 7.60 -5.12
CA MET A 58 2.35 7.50 -4.79
C MET A 58 3.22 8.35 -5.74
N GLN A 59 2.88 8.40 -7.04
CA GLN A 59 3.58 9.24 -8.02
C GLN A 59 3.38 10.74 -7.78
N LEU A 60 2.20 11.12 -7.26
CA LEU A 60 1.90 12.51 -6.89
C LEU A 60 2.64 12.96 -5.62
N GLY A 61 3.34 12.05 -4.92
CA GLY A 61 4.17 12.36 -3.77
C GLY A 61 3.49 12.13 -2.42
N CYS A 62 2.48 11.27 -2.36
CA CYS A 62 1.95 10.80 -1.07
C CYS A 62 2.88 9.75 -0.46
N ASP A 63 2.96 9.72 0.87
CA ASP A 63 3.80 8.75 1.61
C ASP A 63 3.10 7.39 1.75
N GLY A 64 1.77 7.39 1.69
CA GLY A 64 0.96 6.20 1.86
C GLY A 64 -0.44 6.37 1.26
N VAL A 65 -1.15 5.25 1.10
CA VAL A 65 -2.55 5.24 0.68
C VAL A 65 -3.37 4.49 1.72
N PHE A 66 -4.50 5.07 2.10
CA PHE A 66 -5.53 4.36 2.86
C PHE A 66 -6.55 3.80 1.90
N VAL A 67 -6.76 2.49 2.00
CA VAL A 67 -7.81 1.82 1.24
C VAL A 67 -9.03 1.65 2.13
N SER A 68 -10.17 2.16 1.66
CA SER A 68 -11.44 2.00 2.34
C SER A 68 -12.06 0.62 2.05
N SER A 69 -13.25 0.39 2.60
CA SER A 69 -14.02 -0.84 2.41
C SER A 69 -14.42 -1.13 0.96
N GLY A 70 -14.11 -0.24 0.00
CA GLY A 70 -14.33 -0.45 -1.43
C GLY A 70 -13.67 -1.71 -1.99
N ILE A 71 -12.57 -2.20 -1.39
CA ILE A 71 -11.98 -3.51 -1.73
C ILE A 71 -12.97 -4.66 -1.48
N PHE A 72 -13.79 -4.59 -0.43
CA PHE A 72 -14.70 -5.69 -0.05
C PHE A 72 -15.91 -5.85 -0.97
N LYS A 73 -16.20 -4.87 -1.83
CA LYS A 73 -17.27 -4.97 -2.84
C LYS A 73 -16.84 -5.76 -4.07
N SER A 74 -15.59 -6.21 -4.13
CA SER A 74 -15.08 -7.06 -5.20
C SER A 74 -15.20 -8.54 -4.87
N GLY A 75 -15.26 -9.39 -5.90
CA GLY A 75 -15.36 -10.85 -5.72
C GLY A 75 -14.23 -11.42 -4.86
N ASP A 76 -13.00 -10.92 -5.05
CA ASP A 76 -11.78 -11.41 -4.40
C ASP A 76 -11.01 -10.27 -3.69
N PRO A 77 -11.37 -9.93 -2.44
CA PRO A 77 -10.77 -8.83 -1.69
C PRO A 77 -9.30 -9.08 -1.31
N ALA A 78 -8.94 -10.33 -1.01
CA ALA A 78 -7.57 -10.72 -0.63
C ALA A 78 -6.57 -10.51 -1.78
N CYS A 79 -6.90 -11.05 -2.95
CA CYS A 79 -6.11 -10.88 -4.17
C CYS A 79 -5.96 -9.40 -4.53
N ARG A 80 -7.05 -8.62 -4.42
CA ARG A 80 -7.02 -7.18 -4.70
C ARG A 80 -6.18 -6.38 -3.70
N ALA A 81 -6.28 -6.68 -2.41
CA ALA A 81 -5.46 -6.06 -1.38
C ALA A 81 -3.97 -6.36 -1.62
N HIS A 82 -3.64 -7.60 -1.95
CA HIS A 82 -2.27 -7.99 -2.28
C HIS A 82 -1.74 -7.24 -3.50
N ALA A 83 -2.53 -7.14 -4.57
CA ALA A 83 -2.17 -6.38 -5.77
C ALA A 83 -1.92 -4.89 -5.47
N ILE A 84 -2.71 -4.27 -4.59
CA ILE A 84 -2.52 -2.87 -4.19
C ILE A 84 -1.23 -2.69 -3.39
N VAL A 85 -0.94 -3.57 -2.43
CA VAL A 85 0.32 -3.53 -1.66
C VAL A 85 1.52 -3.70 -2.59
N GLN A 86 1.46 -4.65 -3.52
CA GLN A 86 2.51 -4.85 -4.52
C GLN A 86 2.68 -3.63 -5.43
N ALA A 87 1.59 -3.03 -5.90
CA ALA A 87 1.62 -1.85 -6.76
C ALA A 87 2.25 -0.65 -6.07
N VAL A 88 1.89 -0.39 -4.80
CA VAL A 88 2.50 0.68 -3.98
C VAL A 88 3.99 0.42 -3.77
N THR A 89 4.37 -0.83 -3.48
CA THR A 89 5.77 -1.20 -3.25
C THR A 89 6.63 -1.03 -4.50
N HIS A 90 6.09 -1.35 -5.68
CA HIS A 90 6.82 -1.33 -6.95
C HIS A 90 6.55 -0.09 -7.82
N CYS A 91 5.76 0.88 -7.34
CA CYS A 91 5.41 2.11 -8.06
C CYS A 91 6.64 2.88 -8.59
N ARG A 92 7.76 2.81 -7.89
CA ARG A 92 9.02 3.48 -8.28
C ARG A 92 9.92 2.64 -9.18
N SER A 93 9.66 1.35 -9.36
CA SER A 93 10.48 0.46 -10.21
C SER A 93 10.37 0.77 -11.71
N SER A 94 9.40 1.58 -12.13
CA SER A 94 9.29 2.09 -13.50
C SER A 94 10.18 3.32 -13.77
N ARG A 95 10.86 3.89 -12.75
CA ARG A 95 11.90 4.93 -12.88
C ARG A 95 13.18 4.49 -12.16
N PRO A 96 14.30 4.20 -12.86
CA PRO A 96 15.46 3.51 -12.26
C PRO A 96 16.32 4.29 -11.24
N SER A 97 15.97 5.48 -10.76
CA SER A 97 16.99 6.41 -10.23
C SER A 97 16.78 7.02 -8.84
N THR A 98 15.81 6.60 -8.02
CA THR A 98 15.65 7.18 -6.67
C THR A 98 15.99 6.18 -5.56
N PRO A 99 16.92 6.50 -4.63
CA PRO A 99 17.16 5.67 -3.46
C PRO A 99 15.89 5.62 -2.60
N PRO A 100 15.57 4.46 -1.99
CA PRO A 100 14.40 4.34 -1.13
C PRO A 100 14.54 5.31 0.07
N PRO A 101 13.46 5.98 0.49
CA PRO A 101 13.49 6.79 1.71
C PRO A 101 13.95 5.91 2.88
N ARG A 102 14.74 6.49 3.80
CA ARG A 102 15.21 5.79 5.00
C ARG A 102 13.99 5.29 5.76
N ARG A 103 13.75 3.99 5.67
CA ARG A 103 12.50 3.34 6.08
C ARG A 103 12.34 3.47 7.60
N PRO A 104 11.33 4.15 8.14
CA PRO A 104 10.80 3.75 9.43
C PRO A 104 10.13 2.38 9.24
N ARG A 105 10.37 1.47 10.19
CA ARG A 105 10.02 0.04 10.15
C ARG A 105 8.50 -0.19 10.32
N TRP A 106 7.68 0.35 9.43
CA TRP A 106 6.24 0.06 9.40
C TRP A 106 5.97 -0.99 8.32
N HIS A 107 6.22 -2.26 8.67
CA HIS A 107 5.78 -3.38 7.85
C HIS A 107 4.25 -3.43 7.89
N THR A 108 3.63 -3.20 6.73
CA THR A 108 2.32 -3.72 6.29
C THR A 108 1.30 -4.00 7.40
N PHE A 109 0.72 -2.97 8.02
CA PHE A 109 -0.31 -3.13 9.05
C PHE A 109 -1.75 -3.29 8.49
N ALA A 110 -1.95 -3.12 7.17
CA ALA A 110 -3.30 -2.92 6.63
C ALA A 110 -4.06 -4.19 6.20
N VAL A 111 -3.42 -5.36 6.09
CA VAL A 111 -4.11 -6.60 5.65
C VAL A 111 -4.63 -7.43 6.84
N GLU A 112 -4.15 -7.18 8.05
CA GLU A 112 -4.47 -8.04 9.21
C GLU A 112 -5.82 -7.75 9.90
N LEU A 113 -6.52 -6.65 9.62
CA LEU A 113 -7.66 -6.23 10.45
C LEU A 113 -9.06 -6.74 10.04
N CYS A 114 -9.20 -7.59 9.02
CA CYS A 114 -10.51 -8.19 8.70
C CYS A 114 -10.59 -9.66 9.14
N PRO A 115 -11.32 -10.00 10.22
CA PRO A 115 -11.50 -11.39 10.65
C PRO A 115 -12.16 -12.27 9.55
N VAL A 116 -13.06 -11.70 8.74
CA VAL A 116 -13.74 -12.41 7.64
C VAL A 116 -12.78 -12.84 6.52
N CYS A 117 -11.77 -12.01 6.17
CA CYS A 117 -10.77 -12.38 5.18
C CYS A 117 -9.74 -13.36 5.74
N ARG A 118 -9.32 -13.17 7.00
CA ARG A 118 -8.41 -14.08 7.69
C ARG A 118 -8.98 -15.50 7.80
N ASP A 119 -10.29 -15.63 8.04
CA ASP A 119 -11.00 -16.91 8.07
C ASP A 119 -11.15 -17.55 6.69
N ARG A 120 -11.21 -16.76 5.61
CA ARG A 120 -11.32 -17.27 4.23
C ARG A 120 -9.97 -17.75 3.69
N GLU A 121 -8.90 -17.00 3.92
CA GLU A 121 -7.53 -17.42 3.57
C GLU A 121 -7.13 -18.69 4.34
N ARG A 122 -7.41 -18.75 5.66
CA ARG A 122 -7.14 -19.95 6.47
C ARG A 122 -7.95 -21.18 6.00
N LYS A 123 -9.17 -20.98 5.47
CA LYS A 123 -9.96 -22.07 4.86
C LYS A 123 -9.39 -22.50 3.50
N GLU A 124 -8.92 -21.57 2.69
CA GLU A 124 -8.29 -21.86 1.39
C GLU A 124 -6.94 -22.59 1.56
N GLU A 125 -6.11 -22.18 2.52
CA GLU A 125 -4.86 -22.88 2.89
C GLU A 125 -5.12 -24.30 3.40
N MET A 126 -6.09 -24.47 4.30
CA MET A 126 -6.48 -25.80 4.79
C MET A 126 -7.08 -26.67 3.68
N ASN A 127 -7.77 -26.08 2.70
CA ASN A 127 -8.31 -26.83 1.56
C ASN A 127 -7.18 -27.26 0.60
N GLY A 128 -6.21 -26.39 0.33
CA GLY A 128 -5.02 -26.71 -0.47
C GLY A 128 -4.13 -27.78 0.17
N GLU A 129 -3.98 -27.79 1.50
CA GLU A 129 -3.23 -28.83 2.20
C GLU A 129 -3.98 -30.18 2.20
N LYS A 130 -5.32 -30.17 2.34
CA LYS A 130 -6.15 -31.37 2.19
C LYS A 130 -6.08 -31.93 0.77
N GLU A 131 -6.06 -31.07 -0.24
CA GLU A 131 -5.97 -31.48 -1.64
C GLU A 131 -4.58 -32.06 -1.97
N ARG A 132 -3.51 -31.50 -1.39
CA ARG A 132 -2.16 -32.09 -1.44
C ARG A 132 -2.07 -33.43 -0.73
N LYS A 133 -2.70 -33.61 0.44
CA LYS A 133 -2.74 -34.90 1.14
C LYS A 133 -3.53 -35.94 0.36
N LYS A 134 -4.69 -35.59 -0.18
CA LYS A 134 -5.50 -36.46 -1.03
C LYS A 134 -4.79 -36.82 -2.35
N ASN A 135 -3.97 -35.92 -2.90
CA ASN A 135 -3.14 -36.25 -4.06
C ASN A 135 -2.00 -37.22 -3.69
N ARG A 136 -1.40 -37.05 -2.51
CA ARG A 136 -0.35 -37.93 -1.98
C ARG A 136 -0.90 -39.31 -1.62
N GLU A 137 -2.09 -39.40 -1.04
CA GLU A 137 -2.80 -40.67 -0.79
C GLU A 137 -3.19 -41.35 -2.10
N ARG A 138 -3.65 -40.60 -3.12
CA ARG A 138 -3.88 -41.17 -4.46
C ARG A 138 -2.61 -41.65 -5.15
N GLU A 139 -1.45 -41.02 -4.90
CA GLU A 139 -0.16 -41.56 -5.32
C GLU A 139 0.18 -42.84 -4.56
N ILE A 140 0.04 -42.87 -3.24
CA ILE A 140 0.31 -44.06 -2.42
C ILE A 140 -0.60 -45.23 -2.83
N ASP A 141 -1.89 -44.97 -3.13
CA ASP A 141 -2.81 -45.98 -3.64
C ASP A 141 -2.42 -46.47 -5.04
N LYS A 142 -1.89 -45.61 -5.92
CA LYS A 142 -1.34 -46.03 -7.22
C LYS A 142 -0.11 -46.94 -7.05
N TRP A 143 0.71 -46.69 -6.03
CA TRP A 143 1.84 -47.56 -5.68
C TRP A 143 1.37 -48.89 -5.05
N ALA A 144 0.30 -48.87 -4.24
CA ALA A 144 -0.27 -50.06 -3.59
C ALA A 144 -1.03 -51.00 -4.54
N HIS A 145 -1.63 -50.46 -5.62
CA HIS A 145 -2.37 -51.26 -6.63
C HIS A 145 -1.49 -51.75 -7.79
N GLY A 146 -0.15 -51.68 -7.66
CA GLY A 146 0.77 -52.44 -8.52
C GLY A 146 0.83 -52.01 -9.99
N GLN A 147 0.72 -50.72 -10.29
CA GLN A 147 0.82 -50.22 -11.67
C GLN A 147 2.20 -49.68 -12.07
N ILE A 148 3.26 -50.00 -11.33
CA ILE A 148 4.65 -49.79 -11.76
C ILE A 148 5.47 -51.05 -11.45
N CYS A 149 5.39 -52.02 -12.36
CA CYS A 149 6.44 -52.99 -12.62
C CYS A 149 6.77 -52.86 -14.10
N LEU A 150 7.98 -52.34 -14.39
CA LEU A 150 8.62 -52.11 -15.70
C LEU A 150 7.99 -51.05 -16.62
#